data_AF-A0A2H9TNK3-F1
#
_entry.id   AF-A0A2H9TNK3-F1
#
_cell.length_a   1.000
_cell.length_b   1.000
_cell.length_c   1.000
_cell.angle_alpha   90.00
_cell.angle_beta   90.00
_cell.angle_gamma   90.00
#
_symmetry.space_group_name_H-M   'P 1'
#
loop_
_entity.id
_entity.type
_entity.pdbx_description
1 polymer ?
#
loop_
_entity_poly.entity_id
_entity_poly.type
_entity_poly.pdbx_seq_one_letter_code
_entity_poly.pdbx_strand_id
1 'polypeptide(L)'
;GEDRVASMPNVQAMSNSVTIESVGTTATIHKLGATVISWQIEGEEKLFVRWPSRRLSQFGTGEIMAGQHGFARNQVWELQKTAPDTLKCTLSDNESTREAWNNKFSLCYIVKVAKGQLHVSFTVENTGLEGSTFKFTSLLHTYFDIADISTVKVTGFQGLTYKDKLLGGKELHEDRAEVTVNSEVDRHYINAPDKLRLQSAAGAMEIEKTGFKDVVFWNPWIEKSKAMADFDDSEPRIALVRNLTGLRDPQRHSLVGCIAPGRLGRMYRLLPIVVALSIGSLSAKVVKLDLNKVEPSLPQLDNAHSNMMNRFQKLVADGKPVSALSLVNNMDTSYYGTIQIGSPPQDFNVIFDTGSSDLWVMSTDCGSIACQGHPRFDSKMSSTYKNNGTNFSIAYGTGQVSGSIGYTFMNTPFNGLMGMGFQDLSSSKTVTPFQNLLAQKLIDEPVFAFKLNPKDYKTGGQMTLGGMDPADYEGEITWLPLTRALYWEVSLEHIKLGRFEMKDPARAIIDTGTSLIACPSYMAEYLNMQINARPSSSGLYFLDCATLPKLPTLSLNLGGHKFSLSPEEYVLRFDNVCVSVFSGLDLPTDDGRPMWILGDAFIRKYYSVFDMGNRRIGLAKARHS
;
A
#
# COMPACT_ATOMS: atom_id res chain seq x y z
N GLY A 1 4.45 11.03 -55.66
CA GLY A 1 5.62 11.71 -55.09
C GLY A 1 6.05 10.92 -53.89
N GLU A 2 7.23 10.29 -54.02
CA GLU A 2 8.36 10.29 -53.05
C GLU A 2 8.01 10.56 -51.57
N ASP A 3 8.45 9.81 -50.55
CA ASP A 3 9.52 8.80 -50.44
C ASP A 3 9.42 8.01 -49.09
N ARG A 4 9.77 6.71 -49.14
CA ARG A 4 10.55 5.83 -48.20
C ARG A 4 10.26 5.66 -46.68
N VAL A 5 9.78 4.44 -46.37
CA VAL A 5 10.18 3.38 -45.39
C VAL A 5 11.35 3.63 -44.38
N ALA A 6 11.12 3.43 -43.05
CA ALA A 6 11.78 2.46 -42.12
C ALA A 6 11.54 2.71 -40.59
N SER A 7 11.33 1.61 -39.85
CA SER A 7 11.15 1.30 -38.39
C SER A 7 11.70 2.19 -37.24
N MET A 8 10.96 2.30 -36.11
CA MET A 8 11.31 1.97 -34.68
C MET A 8 10.33 2.59 -33.60
N PRO A 9 10.32 2.16 -32.31
CA PRO A 9 9.15 2.03 -31.41
C PRO A 9 8.79 3.26 -30.54
N ASN A 10 7.55 3.35 -30.02
CA ASN A 10 7.05 4.39 -29.07
C ASN A 10 7.51 4.07 -27.62
N VAL A 11 8.27 4.84 -26.82
CA VAL A 11 8.51 6.29 -26.62
C VAL A 11 7.44 7.05 -25.82
N GLN A 12 6.74 6.40 -24.88
CA GLN A 12 6.01 7.13 -23.82
C GLN A 12 6.33 6.73 -22.37
N ALA A 13 7.32 5.87 -22.15
CA ALA A 13 7.87 5.57 -20.82
C ALA A 13 9.11 6.42 -20.43
N MET A 14 9.50 7.44 -21.21
CA MET A 14 10.77 8.17 -21.06
C MET A 14 10.68 9.57 -20.41
N SER A 15 9.54 10.03 -19.87
CA SER A 15 9.39 11.47 -19.51
C SER A 15 9.74 11.88 -18.06
N ASN A 16 10.14 10.98 -17.17
CA ASN A 16 10.23 11.28 -15.71
C ASN A 16 11.62 11.09 -15.05
N SER A 17 12.67 10.74 -15.81
CA SER A 17 14.04 10.64 -15.30
C SER A 17 15.07 11.11 -16.33
N VAL A 18 16.25 11.50 -15.87
CA VAL A 18 17.35 11.97 -16.71
C VAL A 18 18.63 11.22 -16.34
N THR A 19 19.30 10.66 -17.35
CA THR A 19 20.60 10.01 -17.18
C THR A 19 21.74 10.95 -17.59
N ILE A 20 22.74 11.05 -16.72
CA ILE A 20 24.03 11.71 -16.94
C ILE A 20 25.15 10.67 -16.99
N GLU A 21 26.19 10.97 -17.75
CA GLU A 21 27.27 10.02 -18.01
C GLU A 21 28.63 10.71 -18.11
N SER A 22 29.65 9.98 -17.68
CA SER A 22 31.07 10.27 -17.85
C SER A 22 31.79 8.95 -18.14
N VAL A 23 33.09 8.97 -18.39
CA VAL A 23 33.87 7.80 -18.82
C VAL A 23 33.68 6.62 -17.85
N GLY A 24 32.96 5.59 -18.31
CA GLY A 24 32.67 4.37 -17.53
C GLY A 24 31.79 4.61 -16.30
N THR A 25 31.06 5.72 -16.21
CA THR A 25 30.21 6.03 -15.04
C THR A 25 28.93 6.72 -15.45
N THR A 26 27.79 6.18 -15.02
CA THR A 26 26.46 6.74 -15.30
C THR A 26 25.69 6.97 -14.01
N ALA A 27 24.80 7.95 -14.01
CA ALA A 27 23.81 8.12 -12.96
C ALA A 27 22.45 8.49 -13.55
N THR A 28 21.38 7.90 -13.04
CA THR A 28 20.01 8.21 -13.44
C THR A 28 19.28 8.90 -12.29
N ILE A 29 18.70 10.06 -12.57
CA ILE A 29 18.02 10.90 -11.59
C ILE A 29 16.53 10.99 -11.95
N HIS A 30 15.66 10.65 -11.01
CA HIS A 30 14.23 10.75 -11.16
C HIS A 30 13.71 12.13 -10.73
N LYS A 31 12.73 12.67 -11.47
CA LYS A 31 12.17 14.01 -11.27
C LYS A 31 11.56 14.21 -9.88
N LEU A 32 10.92 13.17 -9.35
CA LEU A 32 10.36 13.16 -7.99
C LEU A 32 11.48 13.04 -6.94
N GLY A 33 11.59 14.06 -6.09
CA GLY A 33 12.61 14.16 -5.04
C GLY A 33 14.05 14.38 -5.54
N ALA A 34 14.23 14.65 -6.84
CA ALA A 34 15.55 14.68 -7.50
C ALA A 34 16.42 13.45 -7.12
N THR A 35 15.81 12.27 -7.19
CA THR A 35 16.35 11.05 -6.59
C THR A 35 17.33 10.38 -7.56
N VAL A 36 18.61 10.25 -7.20
CA VAL A 36 19.56 9.36 -7.89
C VAL A 36 19.15 7.89 -7.72
N ILE A 37 18.44 7.34 -8.70
CA ILE A 37 17.90 5.97 -8.65
C ILE A 37 18.87 4.91 -9.16
N SER A 38 19.97 5.31 -9.79
CA SER A 38 21.03 4.40 -10.25
C SER A 38 22.34 5.17 -10.31
N TRP A 39 23.44 4.52 -9.89
CA TRP A 39 24.81 4.98 -10.11
C TRP A 39 25.68 3.78 -10.44
N GLN A 40 26.07 3.68 -11.72
CA GLN A 40 26.84 2.56 -12.21
C GLN A 40 28.28 2.97 -12.52
N ILE A 41 29.22 2.09 -12.21
CA ILE A 41 30.63 2.22 -12.57
C ILE A 41 31.01 0.98 -13.36
N GLU A 42 31.43 1.15 -14.60
CA GLU A 42 31.73 0.06 -15.55
C GLU A 42 30.59 -0.97 -15.65
N GLY A 43 29.33 -0.49 -15.57
CA GLY A 43 28.12 -1.31 -15.61
C GLY A 43 27.72 -1.98 -14.29
N GLU A 44 28.51 -1.83 -13.22
CA GLU A 44 28.14 -2.33 -11.89
C GLU A 44 27.37 -1.28 -11.09
N GLU A 45 26.14 -1.60 -10.67
CA GLU A 45 25.33 -0.78 -9.78
C GLU A 45 25.99 -0.63 -8.40
N LYS A 46 25.98 0.60 -7.88
CA LYS A 46 26.55 0.93 -6.56
C LYS A 46 25.49 1.34 -5.55
N LEU A 47 24.27 1.63 -6.00
CA LEU A 47 23.16 2.02 -5.13
C LEU A 47 22.14 0.90 -4.96
N PHE A 48 21.69 0.70 -3.73
CA PHE A 48 20.53 -0.12 -3.43
C PHE A 48 19.28 0.78 -3.41
N VAL A 49 18.73 1.09 -4.58
CA VAL A 49 17.49 1.86 -4.71
C VAL A 49 16.59 1.19 -5.75
N ARG A 50 15.45 0.65 -5.31
CA ARG A 50 14.40 0.17 -6.22
C ARG A 50 13.38 1.28 -6.42
N TRP A 51 13.09 1.67 -7.66
CA TRP A 51 11.92 2.50 -7.95
C TRP A 51 10.64 1.63 -7.82
N PRO A 52 9.56 2.10 -7.18
CA PRO A 52 9.25 3.49 -6.81
C PRO A 52 9.68 3.90 -5.39
N SER A 53 10.51 3.11 -4.74
CA SER A 53 10.36 2.89 -3.32
C SER A 53 11.29 3.69 -2.40
N ARG A 54 12.27 4.47 -2.92
CA ARG A 54 12.93 5.52 -2.12
C ARG A 54 13.24 6.80 -2.87
N ARG A 55 13.06 7.92 -2.16
CA ARG A 55 13.31 9.31 -2.56
C ARG A 55 14.43 9.89 -1.68
N LEU A 56 15.46 10.51 -2.26
CA LEU A 56 16.80 10.63 -1.65
C LEU A 56 17.09 11.92 -0.86
N SER A 57 16.33 12.99 -1.06
CA SER A 57 16.66 14.31 -0.52
C SER A 57 15.65 14.77 0.55
N GLN A 58 16.09 14.97 1.79
CA GLN A 58 15.22 15.52 2.83
C GLN A 58 15.62 16.95 3.15
N PHE A 59 14.63 17.83 3.22
CA PHE A 59 14.78 19.24 3.56
C PHE A 59 13.52 19.73 4.28
N GLY A 60 13.70 20.46 5.39
CA GLY A 60 12.62 21.00 6.23
C GLY A 60 13.02 21.13 7.71
N THR A 61 12.10 21.61 8.56
CA THR A 61 12.29 21.68 10.02
C THR A 61 11.90 20.36 10.67
N GLY A 62 12.84 19.68 11.34
CA GLY A 62 12.64 18.35 11.94
C GLY A 62 11.61 18.23 13.08
N GLU A 63 10.82 19.26 13.35
CA GLU A 63 9.81 19.31 14.42
C GLU A 63 8.36 19.48 13.92
N ILE A 64 8.13 19.74 12.64
CA ILE A 64 6.78 19.93 12.13
C ILE A 64 6.28 18.62 11.52
N MET A 65 5.46 17.94 12.32
CA MET A 65 4.70 16.71 12.04
C MET A 65 5.45 15.39 12.31
N ALA A 66 4.72 14.46 12.92
CA ALA A 66 5.13 13.12 13.32
C ALA A 66 5.59 12.23 12.14
N GLY A 67 6.73 12.53 11.53
CA GLY A 67 7.36 11.77 10.46
C GLY A 67 8.80 12.20 10.27
N GLN A 68 9.75 11.28 10.41
CA GLN A 68 11.20 11.55 10.46
C GLN A 68 11.82 12.08 9.15
N HIS A 69 11.03 12.57 8.19
CA HIS A 69 11.47 12.78 6.82
C HIS A 69 10.91 14.08 6.21
N GLY A 70 11.79 15.04 5.93
CA GLY A 70 11.43 16.36 5.36
C GLY A 70 10.68 16.30 4.01
N PHE A 71 10.13 17.43 3.56
CA PHE A 71 9.14 17.45 2.46
C PHE A 71 9.74 17.37 1.05
N ALA A 72 10.99 17.82 0.83
CA ALA A 72 11.55 17.96 -0.52
C ALA A 72 11.63 16.66 -1.33
N ARG A 73 11.81 15.52 -0.66
CA ARG A 73 11.76 14.18 -1.29
C ARG A 73 10.42 13.93 -1.99
N ASN A 74 9.33 14.52 -1.49
CA ASN A 74 7.98 14.29 -1.98
C ASN A 74 7.54 15.29 -3.06
N GLN A 75 8.40 16.21 -3.43
CA GLN A 75 8.11 17.23 -4.43
C GLN A 75 8.63 16.81 -5.80
N VAL A 76 7.99 17.30 -6.85
CA VAL A 76 8.48 17.18 -8.23
C VAL A 76 9.48 18.31 -8.48
N TRP A 77 10.69 17.95 -8.91
CA TRP A 77 11.76 18.91 -9.17
C TRP A 77 11.83 19.26 -10.65
N GLU A 78 12.38 20.44 -10.95
CA GLU A 78 12.78 20.79 -12.31
C GLU A 78 14.16 20.19 -12.58
N LEU A 79 14.28 19.36 -13.62
CA LEU A 79 15.56 18.74 -14.00
C LEU A 79 16.08 19.40 -15.28
N GLN A 80 17.30 19.92 -15.22
CA GLN A 80 17.99 20.55 -16.33
C GLN A 80 19.38 19.94 -16.50
N LYS A 81 19.60 19.21 -17.59
CA LYS A 81 20.92 18.67 -17.94
C LYS A 81 21.82 19.82 -18.41
N THR A 82 22.80 20.21 -17.60
CA THR A 82 23.69 21.35 -17.89
C THR A 82 24.98 20.94 -18.60
N ALA A 83 25.34 19.66 -18.52
CA ALA A 83 26.42 19.02 -19.28
C ALA A 83 26.13 17.51 -19.45
N PRO A 84 26.83 16.76 -20.31
CA PRO A 84 26.67 15.31 -20.43
C PRO A 84 26.75 14.57 -19.09
N ASP A 85 27.63 15.05 -18.21
CA ASP A 85 27.99 14.49 -16.92
C ASP A 85 27.34 15.21 -15.72
N THR A 86 26.51 16.24 -15.95
CA THR A 86 26.02 17.13 -14.89
C THR A 86 24.53 17.45 -15.06
N LEU A 87 23.76 17.26 -13.98
CA LEU A 87 22.34 17.57 -13.88
C LEU A 87 22.11 18.60 -12.78
N LYS A 88 21.43 19.70 -13.11
CA LYS A 88 20.91 20.67 -12.14
C LYS A 88 19.45 20.35 -11.84
N CYS A 89 19.11 20.21 -10.57
CA CYS A 89 17.76 19.98 -10.10
C CYS A 89 17.32 21.18 -9.26
N THR A 90 16.17 21.78 -9.56
CA THR A 90 15.66 22.96 -8.84
C THR A 90 14.32 22.67 -8.17
N LEU A 91 14.15 23.13 -6.93
CA LEU A 91 12.86 23.15 -6.23
C LEU A 91 12.67 24.54 -5.59
N SER A 92 11.60 25.23 -6.00
CA SER A 92 11.20 26.51 -5.42
C SER A 92 9.94 26.36 -4.58
N ASP A 93 9.73 27.28 -3.63
CA ASP A 93 8.52 27.27 -2.83
C ASP A 93 7.24 27.46 -3.67
N ASN A 94 6.24 26.64 -3.40
CA ASN A 94 4.89 26.70 -3.93
C ASN A 94 3.87 26.60 -2.79
N GLU A 95 2.58 26.62 -3.12
CA GLU A 95 1.51 26.55 -2.12
C GLU A 95 1.64 25.31 -1.21
N SER A 96 1.81 24.12 -1.79
CA SER A 96 1.98 22.87 -1.04
C SER A 96 3.23 22.85 -0.15
N THR A 97 4.37 23.38 -0.62
CA THR A 97 5.57 23.43 0.23
C THR A 97 5.45 24.49 1.33
N ARG A 98 4.71 25.59 1.09
CA ARG A 98 4.47 26.65 2.09
C ARG A 98 3.48 26.20 3.17
N GLU A 99 2.57 25.28 2.86
CA GLU A 99 1.75 24.60 3.87
C GLU A 99 2.60 23.72 4.80
N ALA A 100 3.58 22.98 4.25
CA ALA A 100 4.46 22.12 5.03
C ALA A 100 5.54 22.91 5.81
N TRP A 101 6.05 23.99 5.22
CA TRP A 101 7.05 24.85 5.81
C TRP A 101 6.92 26.26 5.25
N ASN A 102 6.32 27.16 6.03
CA ASN A 102 5.96 28.52 5.61
C ASN A 102 7.17 29.46 5.52
N ASN A 103 8.11 29.15 4.62
CA ASN A 103 9.24 29.98 4.24
C ASN A 103 9.34 30.02 2.72
N LYS A 104 9.78 31.16 2.19
CA LYS A 104 10.11 31.27 0.76
C LYS A 104 11.55 30.82 0.55
N PHE A 105 11.76 29.87 -0.35
CA PHE A 105 13.09 29.32 -0.60
C PHE A 105 13.28 28.91 -2.05
N SER A 106 14.53 28.84 -2.46
CA SER A 106 14.95 28.15 -3.68
C SER A 106 16.03 27.13 -3.34
N LEU A 107 15.91 25.96 -3.93
CA LEU A 107 16.75 24.80 -3.67
C LEU A 107 17.39 24.35 -4.96
N CYS A 108 18.72 24.32 -4.98
CA CYS A 108 19.51 23.85 -6.11
C CYS A 108 20.29 22.61 -5.70
N TYR A 109 20.00 21.48 -6.34
CA TYR A 109 20.67 20.21 -6.15
C TYR A 109 21.37 19.79 -7.44
N ILE A 110 22.70 19.74 -7.43
CA ILE A 110 23.50 19.36 -8.59
C ILE A 110 23.98 17.94 -8.39
N VAL A 111 23.76 17.09 -9.39
CA VAL A 111 24.33 15.74 -9.49
C VAL A 111 25.32 15.74 -10.64
N LYS A 112 26.55 15.33 -10.37
CA LYS A 112 27.61 15.21 -11.36
C LYS A 112 28.28 13.85 -11.25
N VAL A 113 28.55 13.24 -12.39
CA VAL A 113 29.36 12.02 -12.47
C VAL A 113 30.73 12.34 -13.04
N ALA A 114 31.76 11.68 -12.53
CA ALA A 114 33.08 11.62 -13.13
C ALA A 114 33.56 10.16 -13.11
N LYS A 115 34.73 9.87 -13.68
CA LYS A 115 35.27 8.50 -13.72
C LYS A 115 35.31 7.88 -12.32
N GLY A 116 34.42 6.92 -12.07
CA GLY A 116 34.26 6.24 -10.80
C GLY A 116 33.73 7.11 -9.65
N GLN A 117 33.19 8.29 -9.92
CA GLN A 117 32.80 9.24 -8.88
C GLN A 117 31.38 9.76 -9.05
N LEU A 118 30.66 9.85 -7.94
CA LEU A 118 29.39 10.58 -7.82
C LEU A 118 29.60 11.81 -6.94
N HIS A 119 29.37 12.98 -7.53
CA HIS A 119 29.42 14.28 -6.87
C HIS A 119 28.01 14.80 -6.73
N VAL A 120 27.64 15.18 -5.51
CA VAL A 120 26.36 15.82 -5.24
C VAL A 120 26.58 17.09 -4.47
N SER A 121 25.89 18.17 -4.87
CA SER A 121 25.93 19.42 -4.13
C SER A 121 24.56 20.02 -3.95
N PHE A 122 24.37 20.70 -2.83
CA PHE A 122 23.09 21.29 -2.46
C PHE A 122 23.28 22.72 -1.99
N THR A 123 22.44 23.62 -2.51
CA THR A 123 22.41 25.03 -2.16
C THR A 123 20.99 25.44 -1.84
N VAL A 124 20.83 26.15 -0.73
CA VAL A 124 19.57 26.72 -0.28
C VAL A 124 19.70 28.23 -0.32
N GLU A 125 18.75 28.88 -0.95
CA GLU A 125 18.64 30.33 -1.01
C GLU A 125 17.34 30.76 -0.31
N ASN A 126 17.44 31.73 0.60
CA ASN A 126 16.27 32.36 1.19
C ASN A 126 15.75 33.44 0.23
N THR A 127 14.57 33.20 -0.35
CA THR A 127 13.91 34.12 -1.30
C THR A 127 12.81 34.96 -0.62
N GLY A 128 12.80 34.96 0.72
CA GLY A 128 11.94 35.79 1.55
C GLY A 128 12.29 37.27 1.53
N LEU A 129 11.63 38.05 2.39
CA LEU A 129 11.93 39.47 2.55
C LEU A 129 13.38 39.65 3.00
N GLU A 130 14.01 40.73 2.53
CA GLU A 130 15.38 41.07 2.91
C GLU A 130 15.51 41.18 4.45
N GLY A 131 16.50 40.49 5.01
CA GLY A 131 16.69 40.37 6.47
C GLY A 131 15.87 39.27 7.16
N SER A 132 14.98 38.57 6.44
CA SER A 132 14.34 37.35 6.99
C SER A 132 15.34 36.21 7.11
N THR A 133 15.17 35.35 8.10
CA THR A 133 16.03 34.17 8.32
C THR A 133 15.15 32.94 8.58
N PHE A 134 15.58 31.77 8.12
CA PHE A 134 14.91 30.51 8.45
C PHE A 134 15.89 29.42 8.87
N LYS A 135 15.38 28.43 9.60
CA LYS A 135 16.14 27.23 9.99
C LYS A 135 15.64 26.04 9.19
N PHE A 136 16.57 25.22 8.72
CA PHE A 136 16.26 23.95 8.09
C PHE A 136 17.28 22.89 8.52
N THR A 137 16.88 21.64 8.36
CA THR A 137 17.76 20.46 8.36
C THR A 137 17.75 19.89 6.96
N SER A 138 18.89 19.38 6.51
CA SER A 138 18.97 18.61 5.27
C SER A 138 19.61 17.25 5.52
N LEU A 139 19.24 16.27 4.71
CA LEU A 139 19.76 14.90 4.80
C LEU A 139 19.80 14.27 3.40
N LEU A 140 20.93 13.66 3.08
CA LEU A 140 21.12 12.84 1.87
C LEU A 140 21.09 11.35 2.26
N HIS A 141 20.22 10.58 1.60
CA HIS A 141 19.94 9.17 1.95
C HIS A 141 20.62 8.15 1.05
N THR A 142 21.94 8.13 0.93
CA THR A 142 22.59 7.18 0.00
C THR A 142 22.63 5.75 0.55
N TYR A 143 21.91 4.82 -0.09
CA TYR A 143 21.95 3.39 0.22
C TYR A 143 22.92 2.69 -0.72
N PHE A 144 23.98 2.09 -0.17
CA PHE A 144 24.96 1.35 -0.98
C PHE A 144 24.55 -0.09 -1.16
N ASP A 145 24.70 -0.62 -2.38
CA ASP A 145 24.50 -2.05 -2.66
C ASP A 145 25.74 -2.84 -2.22
N ILE A 146 25.57 -3.66 -1.19
CA ILE A 146 26.62 -4.45 -0.56
C ILE A 146 26.20 -5.92 -0.56
N ALA A 147 27.01 -6.77 -1.19
CA ALA A 147 26.70 -8.20 -1.30
C ALA A 147 26.62 -8.94 0.04
N ASP A 148 27.48 -8.57 1.01
CA ASP A 148 27.53 -9.15 2.35
C ASP A 148 27.90 -8.06 3.37
N ILE A 149 26.92 -7.66 4.17
CA ILE A 149 27.09 -6.61 5.19
C ILE A 149 28.02 -7.02 6.33
N SER A 150 28.17 -8.32 6.61
CA SER A 150 29.06 -8.79 7.69
C SER A 150 30.53 -8.47 7.38
N THR A 151 30.86 -8.28 6.10
CA THR A 151 32.19 -7.87 5.64
C THR A 151 32.42 -6.37 5.73
N VAL A 152 31.39 -5.59 6.11
CA VAL A 152 31.49 -4.14 6.12
C VAL A 152 32.18 -3.60 7.36
N LYS A 153 33.15 -2.72 7.11
CA LYS A 153 33.88 -1.96 8.12
C LYS A 153 33.82 -0.49 7.76
N VAL A 154 33.44 0.36 8.71
CA VAL A 154 33.45 1.81 8.53
C VAL A 154 34.49 2.44 9.44
N THR A 155 35.38 3.26 8.86
CA THR A 155 36.42 3.99 9.60
C THR A 155 36.18 5.49 9.55
N GLY A 156 36.66 6.20 10.58
CA GLY A 156 36.47 7.64 10.76
C GLY A 156 35.49 8.01 11.88
N PHE A 157 34.98 7.02 12.62
CA PHE A 157 34.12 7.27 13.78
C PHE A 157 34.83 7.23 15.14
N GLN A 158 36.10 6.83 15.17
CA GLN A 158 36.85 6.71 16.42
C GLN A 158 36.95 8.05 17.16
N GLY A 159 36.67 8.04 18.45
CA GLY A 159 36.67 9.22 19.31
C GLY A 159 35.44 10.12 19.15
N LEU A 160 34.43 9.70 18.38
CA LEU A 160 33.19 10.46 18.23
C LEU A 160 32.14 10.07 19.26
N THR A 161 31.32 11.05 19.60
CA THR A 161 30.06 10.84 20.31
C THR A 161 28.95 10.51 19.32
N TYR A 162 28.13 9.51 19.63
CA TYR A 162 26.96 9.16 18.84
C TYR A 162 25.72 8.90 19.69
N LYS A 163 24.54 9.13 19.12
CA LYS A 163 23.25 8.74 19.70
C LYS A 163 22.76 7.46 19.05
N ASP A 164 22.49 6.45 19.86
CA ASP A 164 21.96 5.17 19.38
C ASP A 164 20.43 5.13 19.52
N LYS A 165 19.72 5.16 18.39
CA LYS A 165 18.24 5.17 18.40
C LYS A 165 17.64 3.84 18.87
N LEU A 166 18.37 2.73 18.74
CA LEU A 166 17.92 1.44 19.26
C LEU A 166 17.92 1.44 20.79
N LEU A 167 18.71 2.32 21.39
CA LEU A 167 18.77 2.54 22.84
C LEU A 167 18.02 3.81 23.26
N GLY A 168 16.96 4.17 22.53
CA GLY A 168 16.13 5.34 22.85
C GLY A 168 16.84 6.68 22.67
N GLY A 169 17.89 6.74 21.84
CA GLY A 169 18.67 7.94 21.59
C GLY A 169 19.75 8.22 22.63
N LYS A 170 20.13 7.21 23.43
CA LYS A 170 21.21 7.32 24.42
C LYS A 170 22.52 7.74 23.74
N GLU A 171 23.22 8.68 24.38
CA GLU A 171 24.51 9.18 23.93
C GLU A 171 25.65 8.25 24.42
N LEU A 172 26.53 7.86 23.50
CA LEU A 172 27.62 6.90 23.67
C LEU A 172 28.88 7.41 22.97
N HIS A 173 30.03 6.80 23.28
CA HIS A 173 31.32 7.10 22.67
C HIS A 173 31.79 5.92 21.81
N GLU A 174 32.41 6.22 20.67
CA GLU A 174 32.93 5.20 19.75
C GLU A 174 34.45 5.08 19.88
N ASP A 175 34.91 4.13 20.67
CA ASP A 175 36.33 3.88 20.89
C ASP A 175 36.98 3.03 19.77
N ARG A 176 36.17 2.38 18.93
CA ARG A 176 36.65 1.46 17.90
C ARG A 176 37.23 2.23 16.71
N ALA A 177 38.40 1.80 16.23
CA ALA A 177 39.00 2.30 14.99
C ALA A 177 38.18 1.92 13.74
N GLU A 178 37.54 0.75 13.78
CA GLU A 178 36.66 0.24 12.72
C GLU A 178 35.31 -0.18 13.31
N VAL A 179 34.21 0.30 12.73
CA VAL A 179 32.85 -0.08 13.13
C VAL A 179 32.34 -1.16 12.18
N THR A 180 32.05 -2.33 12.72
CA THR A 180 31.45 -3.46 11.99
C THR A 180 29.93 -3.51 12.16
N VAL A 181 29.26 -4.21 11.25
CA VAL A 181 27.79 -4.42 11.29
C VAL A 181 27.51 -5.90 11.47
N ASN A 182 27.09 -6.29 12.67
CA ASN A 182 26.73 -7.66 13.02
C ASN A 182 25.31 -7.78 13.62
N SER A 183 24.57 -6.67 13.65
CA SER A 183 23.20 -6.55 14.15
C SER A 183 22.56 -5.29 13.54
N GLU A 184 21.32 -4.99 13.94
CA GLU A 184 20.71 -3.69 13.60
C GLU A 184 21.57 -2.54 14.13
N VAL A 185 21.69 -1.48 13.34
CA VAL A 185 22.43 -0.25 13.67
C VAL A 185 21.58 0.95 13.28
N ASP A 186 21.40 1.91 14.20
CA ASP A 186 20.82 3.23 13.93
C ASP A 186 21.52 4.29 14.78
N ARG A 187 22.73 4.67 14.36
CA ARG A 187 23.65 5.52 15.12
C ARG A 187 23.82 6.88 14.45
N HIS A 188 23.58 7.95 15.20
CA HIS A 188 23.82 9.33 14.77
C HIS A 188 25.11 9.84 15.40
N TYR A 189 26.21 9.79 14.65
CA TYR A 189 27.51 10.37 14.99
C TYR A 189 27.48 11.88 14.84
N ILE A 190 27.87 12.59 15.90
CA ILE A 190 27.85 14.05 15.97
C ILE A 190 29.24 14.58 15.61
N ASN A 191 29.33 15.62 14.77
CA ASN A 191 30.60 16.20 14.32
C ASN A 191 31.58 15.16 13.70
N ALA A 192 31.05 14.27 12.86
CA ALA A 192 31.85 13.30 12.12
C ALA A 192 32.84 14.00 11.17
N PRO A 193 34.03 13.42 10.92
CA PRO A 193 35.03 14.00 10.04
C PRO A 193 34.54 14.07 8.60
N ASP A 194 35.13 14.97 7.82
CA ASP A 194 34.78 15.18 6.42
C ASP A 194 35.10 13.99 5.51
N LYS A 195 35.91 13.04 5.98
CA LYS A 195 36.23 11.82 5.26
C LYS A 195 35.86 10.59 6.08
N LEU A 196 35.05 9.74 5.48
CA LEU A 196 34.71 8.42 5.99
C LEU A 196 35.06 7.39 4.93
N ARG A 197 35.44 6.20 5.38
CA ARG A 197 35.73 5.09 4.48
C ARG A 197 34.88 3.90 4.85
N LEU A 198 34.19 3.35 3.86
CA LEU A 198 33.41 2.13 3.94
C LEU A 198 34.16 1.03 3.19
N GLN A 199 34.60 0.00 3.88
CA GLN A 199 35.23 -1.18 3.28
C GLN A 199 34.22 -2.33 3.24
N SER A 200 34.17 -3.06 2.14
CA SER A 200 33.40 -4.30 1.95
C SER A 200 34.23 -5.35 1.20
N ALA A 201 33.70 -6.57 1.03
CA ALA A 201 34.29 -7.58 0.15
C ALA A 201 34.33 -7.17 -1.33
N ALA A 202 33.44 -6.28 -1.79
CA ALA A 202 33.47 -5.79 -3.17
C ALA A 202 34.55 -4.71 -3.38
N GLY A 203 35.05 -4.11 -2.30
CA GLY A 203 35.96 -2.98 -2.36
C GLY A 203 35.73 -1.93 -1.27
N ALA A 204 36.54 -0.88 -1.32
CA ALA A 204 36.40 0.29 -0.47
C ALA A 204 35.51 1.35 -1.14
N MET A 205 34.99 2.29 -0.37
CA MET A 205 34.34 3.48 -0.84
C MET A 205 34.70 4.64 0.08
N GLU A 206 35.25 5.70 -0.49
CA GLU A 206 35.51 6.95 0.20
C GLU A 206 34.26 7.83 0.11
N ILE A 207 33.85 8.37 1.25
CA ILE A 207 32.78 9.35 1.36
C ILE A 207 33.42 10.63 1.88
N GLU A 208 33.48 11.64 1.02
CA GLU A 208 33.93 12.98 1.38
C GLU A 208 32.72 13.89 1.49
N LYS A 209 32.65 14.71 2.54
CA LYS A 209 31.58 15.67 2.80
C LYS A 209 32.15 17.02 3.19
N THR A 210 31.49 18.09 2.77
CA THR A 210 31.80 19.46 3.19
C THR A 210 30.54 20.16 3.63
N GLY A 211 30.59 20.77 4.81
CA GLY A 211 29.48 21.53 5.39
C GLY A 211 28.35 20.67 5.98
N PHE A 212 28.49 19.34 5.98
CA PHE A 212 27.66 18.44 6.78
C PHE A 212 28.42 18.00 8.04
N LYS A 213 27.89 18.25 9.23
CA LYS A 213 28.60 18.00 10.49
C LYS A 213 28.39 16.59 11.02
N ASP A 214 27.17 16.08 10.94
CA ASP A 214 26.82 14.83 11.58
C ASP A 214 26.67 13.73 10.54
N VAL A 215 26.78 12.48 10.99
CA VAL A 215 26.60 11.29 10.16
C VAL A 215 25.62 10.31 10.81
N VAL A 216 24.70 9.71 10.04
CA VAL A 216 23.88 8.59 10.52
C VAL A 216 24.36 7.31 9.88
N PHE A 217 24.89 6.38 10.67
CA PHE A 217 25.17 5.03 10.22
C PHE A 217 23.99 4.12 10.53
N TRP A 218 23.39 3.54 9.49
CA TRP A 218 22.16 2.76 9.61
C TRP A 218 22.22 1.46 8.81
N ASN A 219 21.80 0.38 9.45
CA ASN A 219 21.52 -0.90 8.83
C ASN A 219 20.30 -1.53 9.56
N PRO A 220 19.24 -1.93 8.84
CA PRO A 220 18.04 -2.50 9.45
C PRO A 220 18.24 -3.94 9.96
N TRP A 221 19.29 -4.62 9.53
CA TRP A 221 19.51 -6.05 9.77
C TRP A 221 18.40 -6.93 9.22
N ILE A 222 18.49 -8.24 9.44
CA ILE A 222 17.64 -9.24 8.77
C ILE A 222 16.16 -9.01 9.06
N GLU A 223 15.78 -8.93 10.33
CA GLU A 223 14.37 -8.94 10.74
C GLU A 223 13.63 -7.66 10.32
N LYS A 224 14.26 -6.49 10.47
CA LYS A 224 13.67 -5.24 10.00
C LYS A 224 13.72 -5.13 8.48
N SER A 225 14.71 -5.71 7.80
CA SER A 225 14.71 -5.77 6.32
C SER A 225 13.50 -6.55 5.81
N LYS A 226 13.18 -7.71 6.39
CA LYS A 226 11.99 -8.51 6.02
C LYS A 226 10.68 -7.74 6.17
N ALA A 227 10.61 -6.85 7.15
CA ALA A 227 9.45 -6.00 7.40
C ALA A 227 9.38 -4.76 6.47
N MET A 228 10.39 -4.54 5.62
CA MET A 228 10.49 -3.39 4.74
C MET A 228 10.24 -3.82 3.29
N ALA A 229 9.18 -3.29 2.68
CA ALA A 229 8.73 -3.62 1.32
C ALA A 229 9.79 -3.38 0.20
N ASP A 230 10.91 -2.75 0.53
CA ASP A 230 12.00 -2.41 -0.38
C ASP A 230 13.09 -3.48 -0.47
N PHE A 231 13.06 -4.46 0.45
CA PHE A 231 14.06 -5.52 0.59
C PHE A 231 13.43 -6.85 0.17
N ASP A 232 14.19 -7.69 -0.54
CA ASP A 232 13.77 -9.07 -0.82
C ASP A 232 14.17 -10.01 0.33
N ASP A 233 13.80 -11.29 0.23
CA ASP A 233 14.06 -12.32 1.26
C ASP A 233 15.56 -12.67 1.45
N SER A 234 16.48 -11.91 0.85
CA SER A 234 17.92 -12.14 0.99
C SER A 234 18.55 -11.29 2.11
N GLU A 235 19.71 -11.73 2.61
CA GLU A 235 20.43 -11.11 3.74
C GLU A 235 20.60 -9.58 3.60
N PRO A 236 20.67 -8.80 4.71
CA PRO A 236 20.72 -7.34 4.67
C PRO A 236 21.90 -6.83 3.84
N ARG A 237 21.62 -6.18 2.71
CA ARG A 237 22.62 -5.76 1.70
C ARG A 237 23.05 -4.29 1.77
N ILE A 238 22.79 -3.58 2.87
CA ILE A 238 22.91 -2.11 2.86
C ILE A 238 23.64 -1.52 4.05
N ALA A 239 24.66 -0.72 3.79
CA ALA A 239 25.13 0.28 4.73
C ALA A 239 24.59 1.65 4.28
N LEU A 240 24.00 2.39 5.22
CA LEU A 240 23.55 3.75 5.00
C LEU A 240 24.39 4.68 5.86
N VAL A 241 25.15 5.56 5.21
CA VAL A 241 25.90 6.64 5.86
C VAL A 241 25.21 7.94 5.43
N ARG A 242 24.38 8.51 6.30
CA ARG A 242 23.69 9.78 6.05
C ARG A 242 24.47 10.94 6.62
N ASN A 243 24.20 12.16 6.18
CA ASN A 243 24.85 13.36 6.67
C ASN A 243 23.81 14.36 7.22
N LEU A 244 23.84 14.68 8.52
CA LEU A 244 22.89 15.58 9.20
C LEU A 244 23.55 16.95 9.47
N THR A 245 22.80 18.04 9.32
CA THR A 245 23.20 19.36 9.84
C THR A 245 22.06 20.11 10.51
N GLY A 246 22.40 20.75 11.63
CA GLY A 246 21.59 21.81 12.25
C GLY A 246 22.37 23.13 12.33
N LEU A 247 21.69 24.21 11.93
CA LEU A 247 21.80 25.64 12.31
C LEU A 247 22.40 26.69 11.35
N ARG A 248 21.51 27.69 11.06
CA ARG A 248 21.56 29.18 10.89
C ARG A 248 22.61 29.90 9.98
N ASP A 249 22.05 30.54 8.92
CA ASP A 249 22.30 31.83 8.20
C ASP A 249 23.65 32.61 8.36
N PRO A 250 24.20 33.37 7.36
CA PRO A 250 23.52 33.95 6.18
C PRO A 250 24.09 33.77 4.76
N GLN A 251 23.13 33.86 3.81
CA GLN A 251 23.22 34.34 2.42
C GLN A 251 23.70 33.46 1.27
N ARG A 252 24.41 32.34 1.46
CA ARG A 252 24.58 31.26 0.45
C ARG A 252 25.48 30.18 1.02
N HIS A 253 25.01 28.93 1.05
CA HIS A 253 25.86 27.79 1.43
C HIS A 253 25.86 26.75 0.31
N SER A 254 27.06 26.36 -0.15
CA SER A 254 27.27 25.24 -1.06
C SER A 254 27.78 24.05 -0.24
N LEU A 255 27.06 22.94 -0.28
CA LEU A 255 27.45 21.69 0.36
C LEU A 255 27.92 20.71 -0.73
N VAL A 256 29.06 20.04 -0.58
CA VAL A 256 29.61 19.11 -1.58
C VAL A 256 29.85 17.76 -0.94
N GLY A 257 29.40 16.67 -1.59
CA GLY A 257 29.74 15.30 -1.23
C GLY A 257 30.29 14.54 -2.44
N CYS A 258 31.42 13.85 -2.27
CA CYS A 258 32.08 13.03 -3.30
C CYS A 258 32.18 11.58 -2.83
N ILE A 259 31.83 10.63 -3.70
CA ILE A 259 31.88 9.20 -3.40
C ILE A 259 32.72 8.47 -4.47
N ALA A 260 33.72 7.68 -4.07
CA ALA A 260 34.64 6.96 -4.99
C ALA A 260 34.99 5.53 -4.52
N PRO A 261 35.02 4.49 -5.37
CA PRO A 261 35.36 3.12 -4.97
C PRO A 261 36.88 2.78 -5.00
N GLY A 262 37.28 1.80 -4.18
CA GLY A 262 38.58 1.09 -4.17
C GLY A 262 38.39 -0.44 -4.28
N ARG A 263 39.43 -1.23 -4.61
CA ARG A 263 39.34 -2.66 -5.05
C ARG A 263 39.59 -3.72 -3.95
N LEU A 264 38.90 -4.91 -3.99
CA LEU A 264 39.40 -6.34 -3.86
C LEU A 264 38.39 -7.44 -3.33
N GLY A 265 38.13 -8.56 -4.09
CA GLY A 265 38.06 -10.01 -3.64
C GLY A 265 36.73 -10.81 -3.40
N ARG A 266 36.53 -12.04 -4.00
CA ARG A 266 35.32 -12.98 -3.96
C ARG A 266 35.35 -14.17 -2.94
N MET A 267 34.18 -14.78 -2.52
CA MET A 267 33.74 -16.25 -2.61
C MET A 267 32.71 -16.88 -1.56
N TYR A 268 31.64 -17.58 -2.08
CA TYR A 268 30.73 -18.78 -1.78
C TYR A 268 30.03 -19.29 -0.43
N ARG A 269 28.67 -19.47 -0.49
CA ARG A 269 27.62 -20.60 -0.33
C ARG A 269 27.63 -21.81 0.69
N LEU A 270 26.45 -22.21 1.28
CA LEU A 270 25.74 -23.56 1.25
C LEU A 270 24.42 -23.73 2.13
N LEU A 271 23.71 -24.89 1.97
CA LEU A 271 22.24 -25.27 2.03
C LEU A 271 21.50 -25.62 3.38
N PRO A 272 20.15 -25.89 3.37
CA PRO A 272 19.24 -26.09 4.52
C PRO A 272 18.77 -27.55 4.80
N ILE A 273 18.07 -27.80 5.93
CA ILE A 273 17.41 -29.10 6.28
C ILE A 273 15.94 -28.90 6.75
N VAL A 274 15.06 -29.81 6.32
CA VAL A 274 13.61 -29.96 6.59
C VAL A 274 13.35 -31.10 7.58
N VAL A 275 12.28 -31.03 8.38
CA VAL A 275 11.63 -32.21 9.02
C VAL A 275 10.10 -32.08 9.00
N ALA A 276 9.41 -33.19 8.70
CA ALA A 276 7.95 -33.36 8.56
C ALA A 276 7.28 -33.99 9.79
N LEU A 277 5.96 -33.79 9.95
CA LEU A 277 5.10 -34.33 11.01
C LEU A 277 3.99 -35.27 10.46
N SER A 278 3.65 -36.29 11.25
CA SER A 278 2.69 -37.37 10.98
C SER A 278 1.21 -36.97 11.14
N ILE A 279 0.34 -37.64 10.39
CA ILE A 279 -1.09 -37.36 10.20
C ILE A 279 -1.95 -38.31 11.05
N GLY A 280 -3.01 -37.78 11.68
CA GLY A 280 -4.18 -38.53 12.18
C GLY A 280 -5.46 -38.04 11.52
N SER A 281 -6.32 -38.97 11.11
CA SER A 281 -7.57 -38.79 10.35
C SER A 281 -8.76 -38.31 11.21
N LEU A 282 -9.58 -37.38 10.69
CA LEU A 282 -10.93 -37.08 11.20
C LEU A 282 -11.86 -36.64 10.03
N SER A 283 -13.12 -37.04 10.15
CA SER A 283 -14.27 -36.89 9.24
C SER A 283 -14.55 -35.44 8.80
N ALA A 284 -15.14 -35.29 7.61
CA ALA A 284 -15.39 -34.02 6.94
C ALA A 284 -16.14 -32.97 7.81
N LYS A 285 -15.61 -31.75 7.89
CA LYS A 285 -16.16 -30.57 8.57
C LYS A 285 -16.32 -29.39 7.60
N VAL A 286 -17.43 -29.37 6.86
CA VAL A 286 -17.96 -28.11 6.33
C VAL A 286 -18.59 -27.34 7.49
N VAL A 287 -18.07 -26.16 7.79
CA VAL A 287 -18.61 -25.28 8.85
C VAL A 287 -19.55 -24.27 8.22
N LYS A 288 -20.78 -24.19 8.73
CA LYS A 288 -21.78 -23.21 8.31
C LYS A 288 -21.91 -22.10 9.34
N LEU A 289 -21.92 -20.86 8.86
CA LEU A 289 -22.05 -19.64 9.64
C LEU A 289 -23.24 -18.86 9.12
N ASP A 290 -24.23 -18.61 9.98
CA ASP A 290 -25.34 -17.73 9.62
C ASP A 290 -24.86 -16.27 9.62
N LEU A 291 -25.26 -15.55 8.58
CA LEU A 291 -24.96 -14.13 8.43
C LEU A 291 -26.17 -13.31 8.83
N ASN A 292 -25.91 -12.29 9.66
CA ASN A 292 -26.83 -11.21 9.95
C ASN A 292 -26.65 -10.10 8.93
N LYS A 293 -27.66 -9.23 8.82
CA LYS A 293 -27.67 -8.13 7.87
C LYS A 293 -28.01 -6.82 8.55
N VAL A 294 -27.37 -5.76 8.08
CA VAL A 294 -27.70 -4.37 8.41
C VAL A 294 -28.14 -3.68 7.13
N GLU A 295 -29.30 -3.03 7.19
CA GLU A 295 -29.80 -2.19 6.11
C GLU A 295 -29.75 -0.73 6.57
N PRO A 296 -29.06 0.15 5.86
CA PRO A 296 -28.96 1.55 6.22
C PRO A 296 -30.24 2.29 5.85
N SER A 297 -30.54 3.37 6.56
CA SER A 297 -31.43 4.40 6.06
C SER A 297 -30.78 5.13 4.87
N LEU A 298 -31.58 5.74 4.01
CA LEU A 298 -31.06 6.48 2.87
C LEU A 298 -30.03 7.58 3.27
N PRO A 299 -30.24 8.38 4.34
CA PRO A 299 -29.24 9.34 4.79
C PRO A 299 -27.94 8.69 5.28
N GLN A 300 -28.01 7.51 5.89
CA GLN A 300 -26.80 6.77 6.32
C GLN A 300 -25.99 6.31 5.10
N LEU A 301 -26.66 5.75 4.09
CA LEU A 301 -26.04 5.36 2.82
C LEU A 301 -25.34 6.56 2.15
N ASP A 302 -26.04 7.69 2.03
CA ASP A 302 -25.54 8.91 1.37
C ASP A 302 -24.33 9.50 2.11
N ASN A 303 -24.40 9.59 3.45
CA ASN A 303 -23.30 10.07 4.27
C ASN A 303 -22.09 9.14 4.23
N ALA A 304 -22.31 7.81 4.30
CA ALA A 304 -21.23 6.83 4.25
C ALA A 304 -20.50 6.88 2.90
N HIS A 305 -21.25 6.99 1.80
CA HIS A 305 -20.69 7.15 0.46
C HIS A 305 -19.88 8.46 0.32
N SER A 306 -20.42 9.59 0.76
CA SER A 306 -19.71 10.88 0.74
C SER A 306 -18.39 10.84 1.53
N ASN A 307 -18.42 10.28 2.74
CA ASN A 307 -17.24 10.14 3.60
C ASN A 307 -16.17 9.24 2.96
N MET A 308 -16.59 8.15 2.32
CA MET A 308 -15.71 7.26 1.59
C MET A 308 -15.03 7.98 0.42
N MET A 309 -15.80 8.67 -0.42
CA MET A 309 -15.28 9.37 -1.60
C MET A 309 -14.23 10.42 -1.24
N ASN A 310 -14.54 11.26 -0.25
CA ASN A 310 -13.62 12.29 0.24
C ASN A 310 -12.32 11.68 0.77
N ARG A 311 -12.41 10.53 1.45
CA ARG A 311 -11.25 9.84 2.01
C ARG A 311 -10.43 9.11 0.96
N PHE A 312 -11.08 8.46 0.00
CA PHE A 312 -10.41 7.82 -1.10
C PHE A 312 -9.63 8.85 -1.93
N GLN A 313 -10.26 9.98 -2.27
CA GLN A 313 -9.60 11.10 -2.94
C GLN A 313 -8.38 11.60 -2.15
N LYS A 314 -8.49 11.72 -0.81
CA LYS A 314 -7.37 12.08 0.05
C LYS A 314 -6.24 11.02 0.04
N LEU A 315 -6.57 9.74 0.11
CA LEU A 315 -5.59 8.65 0.11
C LEU A 315 -4.84 8.54 -1.23
N VAL A 316 -5.54 8.76 -2.34
CA VAL A 316 -4.96 8.87 -3.69
C VAL A 316 -4.06 10.09 -3.80
N ALA A 317 -4.51 11.26 -3.30
CA ALA A 317 -3.72 12.49 -3.27
C ALA A 317 -2.44 12.36 -2.41
N ASP A 318 -2.52 11.60 -1.31
CA ASP A 318 -1.38 11.30 -0.41
C ASP A 318 -0.38 10.29 -1.03
N GLY A 319 -0.66 9.77 -2.24
CA GLY A 319 0.23 8.84 -2.96
C GLY A 319 0.38 7.48 -2.30
N LYS A 320 -0.59 7.06 -1.47
CA LYS A 320 -0.59 5.70 -0.88
C LYS A 320 -0.92 4.68 -1.99
N PRO A 321 -0.17 3.56 -2.10
CA PRO A 321 -0.48 2.54 -3.08
C PRO A 321 -1.87 1.96 -2.80
N VAL A 322 -2.81 2.20 -3.71
CA VAL A 322 -4.20 1.73 -3.60
C VAL A 322 -4.30 0.20 -3.63
N SER A 323 -3.27 -0.47 -4.16
CA SER A 323 -3.12 -1.93 -4.11
C SER A 323 -2.89 -2.52 -2.72
N ALA A 324 -2.70 -1.69 -1.69
CA ALA A 324 -2.61 -2.07 -0.27
C ALA A 324 -3.76 -1.50 0.57
N LEU A 325 -4.73 -0.82 -0.07
CA LEU A 325 -5.96 -0.42 0.60
C LEU A 325 -6.87 -1.64 0.69
N SER A 326 -7.31 -1.93 1.90
CA SER A 326 -8.48 -2.79 2.06
C SER A 326 -9.65 -2.05 1.42
N LEU A 327 -10.27 -2.71 0.44
CA LEU A 327 -11.28 -2.08 -0.44
C LEU A 327 -12.64 -1.89 0.24
N VAL A 328 -12.72 -2.11 1.56
CA VAL A 328 -13.96 -2.10 2.33
C VAL A 328 -14.75 -0.83 2.09
N ASN A 329 -15.91 -1.06 1.50
CA ASN A 329 -16.94 -0.08 1.22
C ASN A 329 -18.23 -0.53 1.90
N ASN A 330 -18.22 -0.44 3.24
CA ASN A 330 -19.39 -0.72 4.05
C ASN A 330 -20.25 0.53 4.13
N MET A 331 -21.02 0.89 3.10
CA MET A 331 -21.96 2.03 3.16
C MET A 331 -23.16 1.72 4.09
N ASP A 332 -22.88 1.24 5.30
CA ASP A 332 -23.80 0.73 6.32
C ASP A 332 -24.75 -0.40 5.84
N THR A 333 -24.48 -0.97 4.66
CA THR A 333 -25.03 -2.24 4.16
C THR A 333 -23.96 -3.30 4.37
N SER A 334 -24.11 -4.13 5.40
CA SER A 334 -23.09 -5.12 5.73
C SER A 334 -23.69 -6.42 6.21
N TYR A 335 -23.10 -7.52 5.74
CA TYR A 335 -23.31 -8.85 6.26
C TYR A 335 -22.23 -9.15 7.29
N TYR A 336 -22.64 -9.62 8.46
CA TYR A 336 -21.72 -9.95 9.54
C TYR A 336 -22.11 -11.26 10.20
N GLY A 337 -21.14 -12.00 10.71
CA GLY A 337 -21.39 -13.15 11.57
C GLY A 337 -20.66 -13.01 12.89
N THR A 338 -20.92 -13.95 13.79
CA THR A 338 -20.31 -13.95 15.12
C THR A 338 -19.12 -14.90 15.13
N ILE A 339 -17.97 -14.42 15.61
CA ILE A 339 -16.79 -15.21 15.92
C ILE A 339 -16.49 -15.12 17.42
N GLN A 340 -15.71 -16.06 17.93
CA GLN A 340 -15.27 -16.04 19.33
C GLN A 340 -13.75 -16.00 19.42
N ILE A 341 -13.21 -15.17 20.31
CA ILE A 341 -11.76 -14.99 20.49
C ILE A 341 -11.38 -15.17 21.97
N GLY A 342 -10.31 -15.93 22.22
CA GLY A 342 -9.72 -16.09 23.56
C GLY A 342 -10.23 -17.29 24.36
N SER A 343 -9.74 -17.42 25.60
CA SER A 343 -10.13 -18.50 26.52
C SER A 343 -10.24 -17.98 27.97
N PRO A 344 -11.47 -17.86 28.52
CA PRO A 344 -12.76 -18.22 27.92
C PRO A 344 -13.10 -17.39 26.65
N PRO A 345 -13.92 -17.94 25.75
CA PRO A 345 -14.29 -17.26 24.51
C PRO A 345 -15.04 -15.94 24.76
N GLN A 346 -14.71 -14.90 23.99
CA GLN A 346 -15.40 -13.60 23.94
C GLN A 346 -16.00 -13.40 22.54
N ASP A 347 -17.26 -12.99 22.45
CA ASP A 347 -18.00 -12.89 21.18
C ASP A 347 -17.77 -11.55 20.46
N PHE A 348 -17.58 -11.62 19.14
CA PHE A 348 -17.43 -10.47 18.25
C PHE A 348 -18.24 -10.63 16.98
N ASN A 349 -18.88 -9.55 16.55
CA ASN A 349 -19.60 -9.47 15.29
C ASN A 349 -18.66 -8.90 14.24
N VAL A 350 -18.30 -9.69 13.24
CA VAL A 350 -17.31 -9.33 12.23
C VAL A 350 -17.88 -9.42 10.83
N ILE A 351 -17.44 -8.49 9.98
CA ILE A 351 -17.65 -8.57 8.54
C ILE A 351 -16.62 -9.54 7.97
N PHE A 352 -17.06 -10.49 7.16
CA PHE A 352 -16.17 -11.38 6.40
C PHE A 352 -15.88 -10.75 5.05
N ASP A 353 -14.67 -10.21 4.90
CA ASP A 353 -14.33 -9.30 3.82
C ASP A 353 -13.28 -9.90 2.88
N THR A 354 -13.69 -10.27 1.67
CA THR A 354 -12.80 -10.79 0.63
C THR A 354 -11.88 -9.73 0.01
N GLY A 355 -12.18 -8.44 0.20
CA GLY A 355 -11.37 -7.29 -0.21
C GLY A 355 -10.26 -6.91 0.79
N SER A 356 -10.04 -7.71 1.84
CA SER A 356 -8.92 -7.58 2.78
C SER A 356 -8.46 -8.90 3.36
N SER A 357 -7.45 -8.88 4.24
CA SER A 357 -6.83 -10.12 4.74
C SER A 357 -6.45 -10.11 6.22
N ASP A 358 -6.61 -8.97 6.89
CA ASP A 358 -6.35 -8.85 8.31
C ASP A 358 -7.60 -9.15 9.14
N LEU A 359 -7.42 -9.69 10.34
CA LEU A 359 -8.45 -9.79 11.38
C LEU A 359 -8.22 -8.70 12.42
N TRP A 360 -9.25 -7.93 12.76
CA TRP A 360 -9.21 -7.02 13.90
C TRP A 360 -10.55 -6.96 14.61
N VAL A 361 -10.49 -6.73 15.91
CA VAL A 361 -11.63 -6.45 16.79
C VAL A 361 -11.29 -5.27 17.70
N MET A 362 -12.30 -4.58 18.22
CA MET A 362 -12.07 -3.49 19.17
C MET A 362 -11.45 -4.00 20.48
N SER A 363 -10.42 -3.31 21.00
CA SER A 363 -9.77 -3.64 22.29
C SER A 363 -10.34 -2.82 23.44
N THR A 364 -10.29 -3.33 24.68
CA THR A 364 -10.57 -2.55 25.89
C THR A 364 -9.63 -1.35 26.05
N ASP A 365 -8.45 -1.41 25.46
CA ASP A 365 -7.46 -0.32 25.47
C ASP A 365 -7.81 0.82 24.50
N CYS A 366 -8.86 0.64 23.68
CA CYS A 366 -9.34 1.70 22.81
C CYS A 366 -10.04 2.81 23.60
N GLY A 367 -9.42 4.00 23.64
CA GLY A 367 -9.97 5.20 24.26
C GLY A 367 -10.92 6.04 23.37
N SER A 368 -11.13 5.64 22.12
CA SER A 368 -12.00 6.38 21.18
C SER A 368 -13.47 6.22 21.57
N ILE A 369 -14.28 7.27 21.33
CA ILE A 369 -15.73 7.23 21.53
C ILE A 369 -16.40 6.16 20.65
N ALA A 370 -15.82 5.83 19.50
CA ALA A 370 -16.31 4.77 18.61
C ALA A 370 -16.15 3.36 19.17
N CYS A 371 -15.34 3.18 20.22
CA CYS A 371 -15.21 1.91 20.93
C CYS A 371 -16.15 1.82 22.13
N GLN A 372 -16.81 2.92 22.51
CA GLN A 372 -17.80 2.92 23.59
C GLN A 372 -19.12 2.33 23.08
N GLY A 373 -19.71 1.41 23.85
CA GLY A 373 -20.97 0.74 23.47
C GLY A 373 -20.83 -0.53 22.63
N HIS A 374 -19.62 -0.83 22.12
CA HIS A 374 -19.35 -2.09 21.43
C HIS A 374 -18.68 -3.13 22.35
N PRO A 375 -18.91 -4.44 22.14
CA PRO A 375 -18.06 -5.48 22.72
C PRO A 375 -16.59 -5.26 22.37
N ARG A 376 -15.73 -5.40 23.37
CA ARG A 376 -14.28 -5.13 23.28
C ARG A 376 -13.51 -6.32 23.82
N PHE A 377 -12.44 -6.70 23.13
CA PHE A 377 -11.55 -7.75 23.55
C PHE A 377 -10.75 -7.33 24.77
N ASP A 378 -10.99 -8.03 25.88
CA ASP A 378 -10.21 -7.90 27.10
C ASP A 378 -9.11 -8.97 27.10
N SER A 379 -7.88 -8.52 26.84
CA SER A 379 -6.70 -9.37 26.82
C SER A 379 -6.38 -9.98 28.19
N LYS A 380 -6.75 -9.32 29.30
CA LYS A 380 -6.51 -9.80 30.67
C LYS A 380 -7.44 -10.94 31.05
N MET A 381 -8.59 -11.04 30.40
CA MET A 381 -9.58 -12.09 30.62
C MET A 381 -9.31 -13.36 29.80
N SER A 382 -8.31 -13.35 28.91
CA SER A 382 -8.00 -14.49 28.05
C SER A 382 -6.67 -15.16 28.45
N SER A 383 -6.75 -16.39 28.95
CA SER A 383 -5.58 -17.21 29.29
C SER A 383 -4.73 -17.62 28.09
N THR A 384 -5.30 -17.59 26.88
CA THR A 384 -4.61 -17.93 25.62
C THR A 384 -4.08 -16.71 24.90
N TYR A 385 -4.29 -15.50 25.43
CA TYR A 385 -3.74 -14.28 24.85
C TYR A 385 -2.21 -14.25 24.98
N LYS A 386 -1.53 -13.96 23.88
CA LYS A 386 -0.09 -13.69 23.84
C LYS A 386 0.14 -12.39 23.10
N ASN A 387 0.71 -11.40 23.77
CA ASN A 387 1.08 -10.14 23.14
C ASN A 387 2.27 -10.35 22.22
N ASN A 388 2.12 -10.01 20.94
CA ASN A 388 3.19 -10.10 19.93
C ASN A 388 3.96 -8.77 19.75
N GLY A 389 3.58 -7.69 20.44
CA GLY A 389 4.30 -6.41 20.43
C GLY A 389 4.28 -5.61 19.12
N THR A 390 3.71 -6.16 18.05
CA THR A 390 3.58 -5.54 16.73
C THR A 390 2.37 -4.61 16.66
N ASN A 391 2.60 -3.31 16.43
CA ASN A 391 1.55 -2.37 16.07
C ASN A 391 1.16 -2.55 14.59
N PHE A 392 -0.14 -2.50 14.28
CA PHE A 392 -0.65 -2.53 12.91
C PHE A 392 -1.41 -1.24 12.59
N SER A 393 -1.48 -0.90 11.30
CA SER A 393 -2.43 0.08 10.81
C SER A 393 -3.00 -0.33 9.47
N ILE A 394 -4.32 -0.45 9.40
CA ILE A 394 -5.06 -0.82 8.19
C ILE A 394 -5.95 0.35 7.80
N ALA A 395 -5.89 0.76 6.53
CA ALA A 395 -6.79 1.75 5.96
C ALA A 395 -7.81 1.07 5.04
N TYR A 396 -9.08 1.26 5.38
CA TYR A 396 -10.27 0.87 4.63
C TYR A 396 -10.75 2.03 3.75
N GLY A 397 -11.68 1.81 2.81
CA GLY A 397 -12.37 2.91 2.11
C GLY A 397 -13.16 3.81 3.06
N THR A 398 -13.86 3.21 4.03
CA THR A 398 -14.76 3.90 4.99
C THR A 398 -14.13 4.29 6.34
N GLY A 399 -12.94 3.78 6.68
CA GLY A 399 -12.24 4.09 7.95
C GLY A 399 -10.77 3.67 8.05
N GLN A 400 -10.07 4.01 9.14
CA GLN A 400 -8.72 3.49 9.45
C GLN A 400 -8.78 2.81 10.81
N VAL A 401 -8.09 1.67 10.92
CA VAL A 401 -7.78 1.05 12.21
C VAL A 401 -6.28 1.18 12.44
N SER A 402 -5.92 1.97 13.43
CA SER A 402 -4.64 1.87 14.16
C SER A 402 -5.00 1.88 15.64
N GLY A 403 -4.05 2.08 16.55
CA GLY A 403 -4.35 2.41 17.96
C GLY A 403 -5.31 3.62 18.19
N SER A 404 -5.89 4.23 17.14
CA SER A 404 -7.11 5.06 17.18
C SER A 404 -7.94 4.93 15.88
N ILE A 405 -9.29 4.89 16.03
CA ILE A 405 -10.30 4.75 14.95
C ILE A 405 -11.17 6.02 14.84
N GLY A 406 -11.61 6.35 13.62
CA GLY A 406 -12.44 7.53 13.25
C GLY A 406 -13.97 7.34 13.30
N TYR A 407 -14.70 8.42 13.01
CA TYR A 407 -16.13 8.65 13.29
C TYR A 407 -17.16 7.67 12.68
N THR A 408 -16.83 6.86 11.67
CA THR A 408 -17.80 6.01 10.93
C THR A 408 -18.31 4.79 11.73
N PHE A 409 -17.64 4.38 12.80
CA PHE A 409 -17.99 3.14 13.53
C PHE A 409 -18.89 3.34 14.76
N MET A 410 -19.30 4.57 15.06
CA MET A 410 -19.99 4.89 16.33
C MET A 410 -21.40 4.28 16.49
N ASN A 411 -21.97 3.64 15.45
CA ASN A 411 -23.37 3.15 15.45
C ASN A 411 -23.59 1.83 14.66
N THR A 412 -22.57 0.99 14.49
CA THR A 412 -22.68 -0.26 13.70
C THR A 412 -22.85 -1.51 14.58
N PRO A 413 -23.67 -2.51 14.23
CA PRO A 413 -23.83 -3.71 15.08
C PRO A 413 -22.64 -4.69 15.02
N PHE A 414 -21.67 -4.44 14.13
CA PHE A 414 -20.39 -5.14 14.07
C PHE A 414 -19.28 -4.33 14.78
N ASN A 415 -18.30 -5.05 15.33
CA ASN A 415 -17.21 -4.53 16.15
C ASN A 415 -15.84 -5.09 15.75
N GLY A 416 -15.77 -5.65 14.54
CA GLY A 416 -14.53 -6.12 13.93
C GLY A 416 -14.74 -6.48 12.46
N LEU A 417 -13.66 -6.96 11.86
CA LEU A 417 -13.62 -7.45 10.49
C LEU A 417 -12.64 -8.60 10.41
N MET A 418 -12.99 -9.60 9.61
CA MET A 418 -12.18 -10.78 9.31
C MET A 418 -11.92 -10.82 7.80
N GLY A 419 -10.69 -10.48 7.40
CA GLY A 419 -10.27 -10.55 6.02
C GLY A 419 -10.23 -11.99 5.49
N MET A 420 -10.77 -12.18 4.28
CA MET A 420 -10.94 -13.46 3.58
C MET A 420 -10.11 -13.51 2.27
N GLY A 421 -9.23 -12.54 2.05
CA GLY A 421 -8.28 -12.48 0.95
C GLY A 421 -6.98 -13.25 1.20
N PHE A 422 -5.96 -12.94 0.40
CA PHE A 422 -4.65 -13.59 0.44
C PHE A 422 -3.69 -12.88 1.40
N GLN A 423 -2.76 -13.60 2.03
CA GLN A 423 -1.73 -13.02 2.92
C GLN A 423 -0.98 -11.83 2.31
N ASP A 424 -0.79 -11.80 0.99
CA ASP A 424 -0.16 -10.69 0.28
C ASP A 424 -0.92 -9.37 0.39
N LEU A 425 -2.21 -9.41 0.72
CA LEU A 425 -3.05 -8.24 0.97
C LEU A 425 -3.07 -7.83 2.46
N SER A 426 -2.57 -8.67 3.37
CA SER A 426 -2.47 -8.31 4.80
C SER A 426 -1.47 -7.17 4.98
N SER A 427 -1.89 -6.13 5.71
CA SER A 427 -1.05 -4.99 6.09
C SER A 427 0.20 -5.39 6.89
N SER A 428 0.10 -6.51 7.61
CA SER A 428 1.14 -7.07 8.47
C SER A 428 1.78 -8.33 7.88
N LYS A 429 1.36 -8.74 6.68
CA LYS A 429 1.71 -10.02 6.03
C LYS A 429 1.49 -11.22 6.96
N THR A 430 0.51 -11.13 7.86
CA THR A 430 0.17 -12.22 8.77
C THR A 430 -0.61 -13.29 8.04
N VAL A 431 -0.45 -14.56 8.47
CA VAL A 431 -1.24 -15.66 7.94
C VAL A 431 -2.72 -15.37 8.20
N THR A 432 -3.54 -15.38 7.16
CA THR A 432 -4.96 -15.02 7.30
C THR A 432 -5.70 -16.07 8.15
N PRO A 433 -6.82 -15.70 8.80
CA PRO A 433 -7.60 -16.66 9.57
C PRO A 433 -7.98 -17.91 8.78
N PHE A 434 -8.37 -17.76 7.51
CA PHE A 434 -8.71 -18.89 6.64
C PHE A 434 -7.51 -19.79 6.34
N GLN A 435 -6.35 -19.22 6.02
CA GLN A 435 -5.12 -19.99 5.81
C GLN A 435 -4.65 -20.70 7.09
N ASN A 436 -4.87 -20.10 8.26
CA ASN A 436 -4.60 -20.75 9.55
C ASN A 436 -5.51 -21.96 9.78
N LEU A 437 -6.81 -21.89 9.43
CA LEU A 437 -7.71 -23.04 9.48
C LEU A 437 -7.21 -24.19 8.59
N LEU A 438 -6.71 -23.87 7.39
CA LEU A 438 -6.14 -24.85 6.47
C LEU A 438 -4.83 -25.46 7.02
N ALA A 439 -3.90 -24.62 7.48
CA ALA A 439 -2.62 -25.07 8.00
C ALA A 439 -2.77 -25.98 9.22
N GLN A 440 -3.80 -25.74 10.04
CA GLN A 440 -4.14 -26.56 11.20
C GLN A 440 -5.03 -27.76 10.86
N LYS A 441 -5.42 -27.95 9.58
CA LYS A 441 -6.33 -29.00 9.13
C LYS A 441 -7.67 -29.02 9.88
N LEU A 442 -8.20 -27.83 10.16
CA LEU A 442 -9.49 -27.65 10.83
C LEU A 442 -10.69 -27.64 9.86
N ILE A 443 -10.41 -27.53 8.56
CA ILE A 443 -11.36 -27.59 7.45
C ILE A 443 -10.77 -28.49 6.34
N ASP A 444 -11.63 -29.15 5.56
CA ASP A 444 -11.20 -30.19 4.62
C ASP A 444 -10.72 -29.62 3.29
N GLU A 445 -11.49 -28.67 2.75
CA GLU A 445 -11.20 -28.06 1.46
C GLU A 445 -10.72 -26.62 1.63
N PRO A 446 -9.79 -26.15 0.78
CA PRO A 446 -9.35 -24.75 0.72
C PRO A 446 -10.41 -23.86 0.04
N VAL A 447 -11.67 -24.05 0.41
CA VAL A 447 -12.85 -23.44 -0.18
C VAL A 447 -13.71 -22.81 0.91
N PHE A 448 -14.21 -21.61 0.63
CA PHE A 448 -15.32 -21.01 1.37
C PHE A 448 -16.33 -20.43 0.38
N ALA A 449 -17.58 -20.27 0.79
CA ALA A 449 -18.61 -19.73 -0.10
C ALA A 449 -19.64 -18.89 0.64
N PHE A 450 -20.25 -17.97 -0.11
CA PHE A 450 -21.26 -17.04 0.37
C PHE A 450 -22.57 -17.18 -0.41
N LYS A 451 -23.66 -17.26 0.35
CA LYS A 451 -25.03 -17.06 -0.11
C LYS A 451 -25.61 -15.85 0.63
N LEU A 452 -25.73 -14.71 -0.04
CA LEU A 452 -26.31 -13.50 0.55
C LEU A 452 -27.77 -13.38 0.18
N ASN A 453 -28.65 -13.19 1.16
CA ASN A 453 -30.08 -13.05 0.90
C ASN A 453 -30.45 -11.65 0.38
N PRO A 454 -31.48 -11.53 -0.48
CA PRO A 454 -32.03 -10.25 -0.94
C PRO A 454 -32.55 -9.35 0.20
N LYS A 455 -32.89 -8.11 -0.14
CA LYS A 455 -33.39 -7.09 0.80
C LYS A 455 -34.62 -7.55 1.61
N ASP A 456 -35.52 -8.32 1.01
CA ASP A 456 -36.80 -8.66 1.62
C ASP A 456 -36.74 -9.81 2.64
N TYR A 457 -35.54 -10.36 2.87
CA TYR A 457 -35.32 -11.47 3.80
C TYR A 457 -34.94 -10.98 5.21
N LYS A 458 -35.43 -11.69 6.24
CA LYS A 458 -35.11 -11.41 7.65
C LYS A 458 -33.69 -11.80 8.06
N THR A 459 -33.09 -12.75 7.34
CA THR A 459 -31.73 -13.25 7.60
C THR A 459 -30.77 -12.74 6.53
N GLY A 460 -29.51 -12.52 6.88
CA GLY A 460 -28.51 -12.01 5.94
C GLY A 460 -28.01 -13.05 4.95
N GLY A 461 -28.04 -14.32 5.31
CA GLY A 461 -27.60 -15.40 4.43
C GLY A 461 -26.75 -16.41 5.17
N GLN A 462 -25.88 -17.08 4.44
CA GLN A 462 -25.00 -18.11 4.99
C GLN A 462 -23.60 -18.02 4.37
N MET A 463 -22.60 -18.29 5.20
CA MET A 463 -21.23 -18.54 4.79
C MET A 463 -20.87 -19.98 5.12
N THR A 464 -20.11 -20.61 4.24
CA THR A 464 -19.55 -21.96 4.44
C THR A 464 -18.03 -21.92 4.41
N LEU A 465 -17.38 -22.69 5.28
CA LEU A 465 -15.93 -22.87 5.35
C LEU A 465 -15.61 -24.35 5.17
N GLY A 466 -14.60 -24.68 4.38
CA GLY A 466 -14.17 -26.05 4.17
C GLY A 466 -14.96 -26.81 3.10
N GLY A 467 -15.77 -26.12 2.30
CA GLY A 467 -16.59 -26.72 1.25
C GLY A 467 -17.66 -25.75 0.74
N MET A 468 -18.68 -26.32 0.10
CA MET A 468 -19.84 -25.61 -0.47
C MET A 468 -21.15 -26.28 -0.02
N ASP A 469 -22.27 -25.57 -0.13
CA ASP A 469 -23.59 -26.17 0.07
C ASP A 469 -24.39 -26.22 -1.24
N PRO A 470 -24.60 -27.41 -1.84
CA PRO A 470 -25.45 -27.59 -3.01
C PRO A 470 -26.91 -27.13 -2.86
N ALA A 471 -27.40 -26.96 -1.62
CA ALA A 471 -28.73 -26.42 -1.37
C ALA A 471 -28.85 -24.91 -1.65
N ASP A 472 -27.73 -24.18 -1.64
CA ASP A 472 -27.70 -22.71 -1.72
C ASP A 472 -27.64 -22.17 -3.15
N TYR A 473 -27.57 -23.04 -4.17
CA TYR A 473 -27.52 -22.61 -5.57
C TYR A 473 -28.34 -23.49 -6.52
N GLU A 474 -28.52 -22.99 -7.74
CA GLU A 474 -29.19 -23.65 -8.85
C GLU A 474 -28.22 -23.83 -10.01
N GLY A 475 -28.31 -24.98 -10.70
CA GLY A 475 -27.48 -25.31 -11.85
C GLY A 475 -26.05 -25.69 -11.48
N GLU A 476 -25.15 -25.57 -12.46
CA GLU A 476 -23.73 -25.89 -12.32
C GLU A 476 -22.92 -24.66 -11.91
N ILE A 477 -21.83 -24.88 -11.16
CA ILE A 477 -20.89 -23.81 -10.83
C ILE A 477 -20.03 -23.48 -12.04
N THR A 478 -20.03 -22.20 -12.41
CA THR A 478 -19.13 -21.65 -13.42
C THR A 478 -17.84 -21.21 -12.77
N TRP A 479 -16.72 -21.84 -13.12
CA TRP A 479 -15.41 -21.58 -12.53
C TRP A 479 -14.62 -20.56 -13.35
N LEU A 480 -14.17 -19.50 -12.69
CA LEU A 480 -13.42 -18.38 -13.24
C LEU A 480 -12.00 -18.39 -12.65
N PRO A 481 -10.93 -18.56 -13.45
CA PRO A 481 -9.56 -18.51 -12.94
C PRO A 481 -9.22 -17.10 -12.45
N LEU A 482 -8.46 -17.02 -11.36
CA LEU A 482 -7.97 -15.72 -10.88
C LEU A 482 -6.90 -15.18 -11.84
N THR A 483 -7.01 -13.90 -12.18
CA THR A 483 -5.99 -13.17 -12.96
C THR A 483 -4.75 -12.87 -12.12
N ARG A 484 -4.94 -12.65 -10.80
CA ARG A 484 -3.87 -12.46 -9.82
C ARG A 484 -4.34 -12.86 -8.42
N ALA A 485 -3.53 -13.65 -7.70
CA ALA A 485 -3.79 -14.06 -6.32
C ALA A 485 -3.39 -13.00 -5.27
N LEU A 486 -3.85 -11.76 -5.47
CA LEU A 486 -3.74 -10.67 -4.48
C LEU A 486 -5.13 -10.32 -3.94
N TYR A 487 -6.08 -10.12 -4.86
CA TYR A 487 -7.51 -10.04 -4.60
C TYR A 487 -8.20 -11.27 -5.22
N TRP A 488 -9.49 -11.45 -4.95
CA TRP A 488 -10.35 -12.36 -5.69
C TRP A 488 -10.72 -11.74 -7.05
N GLU A 489 -9.69 -11.55 -7.88
CA GLU A 489 -9.72 -10.84 -9.15
C GLU A 489 -9.91 -11.81 -10.34
N VAL A 490 -10.89 -11.51 -11.20
CA VAL A 490 -11.17 -12.22 -12.45
C VAL A 490 -11.14 -11.26 -13.64
N SER A 491 -11.01 -11.82 -14.84
CA SER A 491 -11.09 -11.05 -16.08
C SER A 491 -12.52 -10.59 -16.37
N LEU A 492 -12.68 -9.37 -16.87
CA LEU A 492 -13.95 -8.77 -17.28
C LEU A 492 -13.83 -8.27 -18.73
N GLU A 493 -14.37 -9.06 -19.67
CA GLU A 493 -14.12 -8.84 -21.10
C GLU A 493 -15.20 -7.99 -21.80
N HIS A 494 -16.43 -8.00 -21.27
CA HIS A 494 -17.55 -7.32 -21.91
C HIS A 494 -18.55 -6.80 -20.89
N ILE A 495 -19.00 -5.57 -21.09
CA ILE A 495 -20.02 -4.92 -20.27
C ILE A 495 -21.04 -4.31 -21.20
N LYS A 496 -22.32 -4.56 -20.92
CA LYS A 496 -23.41 -3.98 -21.68
C LYS A 496 -24.59 -3.59 -20.79
N LEU A 497 -25.03 -2.35 -20.92
CA LEU A 497 -26.25 -1.84 -20.29
C LEU A 497 -26.94 -0.87 -21.25
N GLY A 498 -28.10 -1.25 -21.77
CA GLY A 498 -28.80 -0.43 -22.76
C GLY A 498 -27.93 -0.21 -24.01
N ARG A 499 -27.60 1.06 -24.31
CA ARG A 499 -26.73 1.44 -25.43
C ARG A 499 -25.26 1.51 -25.05
N PHE A 500 -24.93 1.52 -23.76
CA PHE A 500 -23.55 1.45 -23.31
C PHE A 500 -23.02 0.04 -23.54
N GLU A 501 -21.87 -0.06 -24.20
CA GLU A 501 -21.19 -1.31 -24.48
C GLU A 501 -19.68 -1.07 -24.45
N MET A 502 -18.96 -1.90 -23.70
CA MET A 502 -17.51 -1.90 -23.63
C MET A 502 -16.99 -3.31 -23.88
N LYS A 503 -15.99 -3.43 -24.76
CA LYS A 503 -15.33 -4.69 -25.14
C LYS A 503 -13.84 -4.72 -24.79
N ASP A 504 -13.34 -3.65 -24.18
CA ASP A 504 -11.95 -3.57 -23.76
C ASP A 504 -11.72 -4.41 -22.49
N PRO A 505 -10.57 -5.08 -22.37
CA PRO A 505 -10.28 -5.93 -21.22
C PRO A 505 -10.17 -5.10 -19.93
N ALA A 506 -11.08 -5.34 -19.00
CA ALA A 506 -11.07 -4.83 -17.64
C ALA A 506 -10.80 -5.97 -16.63
N ARG A 507 -10.74 -5.62 -15.35
CA ARG A 507 -10.56 -6.54 -14.24
C ARG A 507 -11.69 -6.35 -13.24
N ALA A 508 -12.12 -7.41 -12.57
CA ALA A 508 -13.17 -7.37 -11.57
C ALA A 508 -12.76 -8.12 -10.31
N ILE A 509 -12.86 -7.46 -9.16
CA ILE A 509 -12.73 -8.07 -7.84
C ILE A 509 -14.13 -8.46 -7.36
N ILE A 510 -14.32 -9.70 -6.94
CA ILE A 510 -15.55 -10.14 -6.27
C ILE A 510 -15.38 -9.87 -4.77
N ASP A 511 -16.18 -8.96 -4.20
CA ASP A 511 -15.91 -8.41 -2.88
C ASP A 511 -17.12 -8.38 -1.93
N THR A 512 -17.14 -9.25 -0.93
CA THR A 512 -18.15 -9.27 0.15
C THR A 512 -18.03 -8.11 1.13
N GLY A 513 -16.92 -7.35 1.13
CA GLY A 513 -16.74 -6.15 1.95
C GLY A 513 -17.21 -4.86 1.29
N THR A 514 -17.81 -4.96 0.10
CA THR A 514 -18.31 -3.81 -0.68
C THR A 514 -19.78 -4.02 -1.01
N SER A 515 -20.63 -3.03 -0.74
CA SER A 515 -22.08 -3.22 -0.95
C SER A 515 -22.56 -2.91 -2.38
N LEU A 516 -21.89 -1.98 -3.08
CA LEU A 516 -22.25 -1.47 -4.41
C LEU A 516 -21.40 -2.10 -5.54
N ILE A 517 -21.65 -1.71 -6.80
CA ILE A 517 -20.75 -1.99 -7.91
C ILE A 517 -19.87 -0.76 -8.13
N ALA A 518 -18.59 -0.88 -7.79
CA ALA A 518 -17.63 0.19 -8.01
C ALA A 518 -16.92 0.01 -9.35
N CYS A 519 -16.76 1.07 -10.12
CA CYS A 519 -16.08 1.07 -11.41
C CYS A 519 -15.48 2.45 -11.69
N PRO A 520 -14.61 2.64 -12.69
CA PRO A 520 -14.04 3.95 -12.97
C PRO A 520 -15.12 5.02 -13.12
N SER A 521 -14.86 6.23 -12.60
CA SER A 521 -15.88 7.27 -12.45
C SER A 521 -16.59 7.61 -13.76
N TYR A 522 -15.85 7.65 -14.87
CA TYR A 522 -16.41 7.88 -16.20
C TYR A 522 -17.36 6.75 -16.64
N MET A 523 -17.06 5.48 -16.31
CA MET A 523 -17.94 4.36 -16.62
C MET A 523 -19.21 4.40 -15.77
N ALA A 524 -19.07 4.69 -14.47
CA ALA A 524 -20.21 4.85 -13.57
C ALA A 524 -21.17 5.94 -14.09
N GLU A 525 -20.64 7.07 -14.56
CA GLU A 525 -21.42 8.14 -15.18
C GLU A 525 -22.20 7.63 -16.40
N TYR A 526 -21.53 6.96 -17.35
CA TYR A 526 -22.19 6.41 -18.53
C TYR A 526 -23.27 5.37 -18.20
N LEU A 527 -23.02 4.47 -17.25
CA LEU A 527 -24.01 3.47 -16.81
C LEU A 527 -25.23 4.14 -16.20
N ASN A 528 -25.02 5.12 -15.31
CA ASN A 528 -26.09 5.87 -14.67
C ASN A 528 -26.91 6.69 -15.67
N MET A 529 -26.28 7.23 -16.72
CA MET A 529 -27.00 7.88 -17.82
C MET A 529 -27.93 6.91 -18.57
N GLN A 530 -27.56 5.64 -18.75
CA GLN A 530 -28.41 4.65 -19.44
C GLN A 530 -29.71 4.36 -18.69
N ILE A 531 -29.72 4.55 -17.37
CA ILE A 531 -30.88 4.31 -16.51
C ILE A 531 -31.57 5.61 -16.05
N ASN A 532 -31.18 6.75 -16.64
CA ASN A 532 -31.70 8.08 -16.31
C ASN A 532 -31.57 8.41 -14.81
N ALA A 533 -30.53 7.89 -14.16
CA ALA A 533 -30.22 8.20 -12.78
C ALA A 533 -29.42 9.52 -12.70
N ARG A 534 -29.69 10.32 -11.68
CA ARG A 534 -29.11 11.65 -11.49
C ARG A 534 -28.16 11.67 -10.29
N PRO A 535 -26.98 12.27 -10.40
CA PRO A 535 -26.03 12.32 -9.30
C PRO A 535 -26.56 13.22 -8.16
N SER A 536 -26.21 12.88 -6.93
CA SER A 536 -26.30 13.76 -5.76
C SER A 536 -24.93 14.35 -5.41
N SER A 537 -24.91 15.26 -4.44
CA SER A 537 -23.67 15.83 -3.90
C SER A 537 -22.75 14.82 -3.22
N SER A 538 -23.25 13.64 -2.84
CA SER A 538 -22.43 12.57 -2.26
C SER A 538 -21.74 11.70 -3.31
N GLY A 539 -22.12 11.82 -4.58
CA GLY A 539 -21.69 10.93 -5.67
C GLY A 539 -22.58 9.69 -5.87
N LEU A 540 -23.64 9.50 -5.07
CA LEU A 540 -24.68 8.51 -5.36
C LEU A 540 -25.59 8.95 -6.50
N TYR A 541 -26.25 8.01 -7.16
CA TYR A 541 -27.16 8.29 -8.27
C TYR A 541 -28.58 7.84 -7.95
N PHE A 542 -29.53 8.75 -8.13
CA PHE A 542 -30.93 8.59 -7.77
C PHE A 542 -31.83 8.53 -9.01
N LEU A 543 -32.85 7.70 -8.97
CA LEU A 543 -33.82 7.55 -10.06
C LEU A 543 -35.25 7.38 -9.53
N ASP A 544 -36.22 7.66 -10.40
CA ASP A 544 -37.63 7.42 -10.12
C ASP A 544 -37.90 5.91 -10.16
N CYS A 545 -38.35 5.35 -9.03
CA CYS A 545 -38.69 3.93 -8.91
C CYS A 545 -39.74 3.46 -9.93
N ALA A 546 -40.60 4.35 -10.44
CA ALA A 546 -41.58 4.01 -11.47
C ALA A 546 -40.94 3.63 -12.82
N THR A 547 -39.66 3.98 -13.03
CA THR A 547 -38.92 3.65 -14.26
C THR A 547 -38.33 2.24 -14.25
N LEU A 548 -38.24 1.59 -13.08
CA LEU A 548 -37.58 0.29 -12.88
C LEU A 548 -37.98 -0.78 -13.91
N PRO A 549 -39.27 -1.00 -14.24
CA PRO A 549 -39.68 -2.05 -15.19
C PRO A 549 -39.21 -1.81 -16.64
N LYS A 550 -38.74 -0.60 -16.96
CA LYS A 550 -38.29 -0.21 -18.31
C LYS A 550 -36.78 -0.22 -18.45
N LEU A 551 -36.03 -0.42 -17.36
CA LEU A 551 -34.58 -0.35 -17.40
C LEU A 551 -33.98 -1.62 -18.05
N PRO A 552 -32.85 -1.50 -18.76
CA PRO A 552 -32.24 -2.64 -19.44
C PRO A 552 -31.54 -3.60 -18.46
N THR A 553 -31.43 -4.87 -18.82
CA THR A 553 -30.57 -5.82 -18.07
C THR A 553 -29.09 -5.47 -18.27
N LEU A 554 -28.32 -5.43 -17.18
CA LEU A 554 -26.86 -5.37 -17.23
C LEU A 554 -26.34 -6.75 -17.63
N SER A 555 -25.41 -6.80 -18.58
CA SER A 555 -24.68 -7.99 -18.97
C SER A 555 -23.19 -7.80 -18.70
N LEU A 556 -22.58 -8.77 -18.03
CA LEU A 556 -21.16 -8.84 -17.72
C LEU A 556 -20.61 -10.14 -18.30
N ASN A 557 -19.47 -10.08 -18.99
CA ASN A 557 -18.72 -11.27 -19.36
C ASN A 557 -17.52 -11.37 -18.44
N LEU A 558 -17.49 -12.40 -17.61
CA LEU A 558 -16.43 -12.65 -16.63
C LEU A 558 -15.76 -13.97 -16.99
N GLY A 559 -14.45 -13.93 -17.25
CA GLY A 559 -13.68 -15.10 -17.65
C GLY A 559 -14.27 -15.86 -18.85
N GLY A 560 -14.88 -15.14 -19.80
CA GLY A 560 -15.53 -15.73 -20.98
C GLY A 560 -16.95 -16.29 -20.74
N HIS A 561 -17.52 -16.13 -19.54
CA HIS A 561 -18.88 -16.52 -19.22
C HIS A 561 -19.81 -15.33 -18.96
N LYS A 562 -21.03 -15.40 -19.48
CA LYS A 562 -22.03 -14.32 -19.37
C LYS A 562 -22.82 -14.41 -18.06
N PHE A 563 -22.78 -13.33 -17.30
CA PHE A 563 -23.59 -13.05 -16.12
C PHE A 563 -24.48 -11.83 -16.39
N SER A 564 -25.61 -11.72 -15.70
CA SER A 564 -26.55 -10.62 -15.91
C SER A 564 -27.20 -10.15 -14.63
N LEU A 565 -27.48 -8.85 -14.52
CA LEU A 565 -28.29 -8.27 -13.46
C LEU A 565 -29.54 -7.60 -14.05
N SER A 566 -30.73 -7.95 -13.56
CA SER A 566 -31.98 -7.27 -13.86
C SER A 566 -32.05 -5.93 -13.10
N PRO A 567 -32.96 -5.02 -13.49
CA PRO A 567 -33.14 -3.74 -12.81
C PRO A 567 -33.29 -3.86 -11.29
N GLU A 568 -34.01 -4.87 -10.82
CA GLU A 568 -34.27 -5.11 -9.40
C GLU A 568 -33.00 -5.46 -8.61
N GLU A 569 -31.94 -5.92 -9.29
CA GLU A 569 -30.70 -6.36 -8.66
C GLU A 569 -29.65 -5.23 -8.61
N TYR A 570 -29.68 -4.31 -9.58
CA TYR A 570 -28.77 -3.15 -9.63
C TYR A 570 -29.41 -1.81 -9.19
N VAL A 571 -30.66 -1.83 -8.71
CA VAL A 571 -31.33 -0.66 -8.12
C VAL A 571 -31.78 -0.97 -6.70
N LEU A 572 -31.31 -0.17 -5.74
CA LEU A 572 -31.73 -0.22 -4.34
C LEU A 572 -32.98 0.65 -4.14
N ARG A 573 -34.01 0.09 -3.51
CA ARG A 573 -35.25 0.81 -3.21
C ARG A 573 -35.33 1.25 -1.74
N PHE A 574 -35.55 2.54 -1.51
CA PHE A 574 -35.78 3.15 -0.20
C PHE A 574 -37.12 3.90 -0.24
N ASP A 575 -38.19 3.24 0.19
CA ASP A 575 -39.56 3.75 0.08
C ASP A 575 -39.91 4.18 -1.36
N ASN A 576 -39.96 5.50 -1.60
CA ASN A 576 -40.27 6.13 -2.89
C ASN A 576 -39.02 6.60 -3.66
N VAL A 577 -37.84 6.39 -3.10
CA VAL A 577 -36.55 6.81 -3.69
C VAL A 577 -35.79 5.57 -4.14
N CYS A 578 -35.32 5.56 -5.37
CA CYS A 578 -34.47 4.50 -5.89
C CYS A 578 -33.05 5.02 -6.08
N VAL A 579 -32.08 4.17 -5.78
CA VAL A 579 -30.65 4.47 -5.82
C VAL A 579 -29.97 3.43 -6.71
N SER A 580 -29.19 3.90 -7.68
CA SER A 580 -28.37 3.04 -8.53
C SER A 580 -27.20 2.45 -7.73
N VAL A 581 -26.85 1.19 -7.99
CA VAL A 581 -25.67 0.58 -7.38
C VAL A 581 -24.35 0.93 -8.06
N PHE A 582 -24.37 1.64 -9.19
CA PHE A 582 -23.15 2.00 -9.92
C PHE A 582 -22.49 3.22 -9.28
N SER A 583 -21.33 3.01 -8.66
CA SER A 583 -20.53 4.05 -8.01
C SER A 583 -19.17 4.22 -8.69
N GLY A 584 -18.72 5.47 -8.78
CA GLY A 584 -17.43 5.83 -9.36
C GLY A 584 -16.29 5.63 -8.36
N LEU A 585 -15.29 4.83 -8.71
CA LEU A 585 -14.10 4.62 -7.89
C LEU A 585 -12.90 4.37 -8.81
N ASP A 586 -11.99 5.33 -8.86
CA ASP A 586 -10.81 5.27 -9.72
C ASP A 586 -9.65 4.57 -9.00
N LEU A 587 -9.64 3.23 -9.10
CA LEU A 587 -8.56 2.38 -8.56
C LEU A 587 -7.41 2.30 -9.57
N PRO A 588 -6.18 2.75 -9.23
CA PRO A 588 -5.04 2.60 -10.10
C PRO A 588 -4.63 1.13 -10.19
N THR A 589 -4.23 0.76 -11.39
CA THR A 589 -3.81 -0.58 -11.76
C THR A 589 -2.38 -0.55 -12.29
N ASP A 590 -1.62 -1.60 -11.99
CA ASP A 590 -0.22 -1.77 -12.41
C ASP A 590 -0.05 -1.81 -13.94
N ASP A 591 -1.07 -2.29 -14.64
CA ASP A 591 -1.13 -2.38 -16.10
C ASP A 591 -2.03 -1.34 -16.77
N GLY A 592 -2.61 -0.43 -15.99
CA GLY A 592 -3.52 0.62 -16.46
C GLY A 592 -4.91 0.14 -16.91
N ARG A 593 -5.23 -1.15 -16.79
CA ARG A 593 -6.58 -1.65 -17.13
C ARG A 593 -7.62 -1.18 -16.11
N PRO A 594 -8.85 -0.86 -16.53
CA PRO A 594 -9.95 -0.54 -15.60
C PRO A 594 -10.17 -1.64 -14.55
N MET A 595 -10.33 -1.24 -13.29
CA MET A 595 -10.67 -2.14 -12.19
C MET A 595 -12.12 -1.91 -11.73
N TRP A 596 -12.84 -3.00 -11.57
CA TRP A 596 -14.21 -3.06 -11.05
C TRP A 596 -14.24 -3.79 -9.72
N ILE A 597 -15.18 -3.43 -8.85
CA ILE A 597 -15.54 -4.20 -7.66
C ILE A 597 -16.99 -4.63 -7.82
N LEU A 598 -17.22 -5.94 -7.86
CA LEU A 598 -18.55 -6.55 -7.85
C LEU A 598 -18.90 -6.93 -6.41
N GLY A 599 -19.58 -6.00 -5.75
CA GLY A 599 -19.97 -6.13 -4.35
C GLY A 599 -21.23 -6.98 -4.11
N ASP A 600 -21.86 -6.77 -2.95
CA ASP A 600 -23.08 -7.47 -2.53
C ASP A 600 -24.21 -7.40 -3.56
N ALA A 601 -24.32 -6.30 -4.33
CA ALA A 601 -25.30 -6.18 -5.40
C ALA A 601 -25.19 -7.32 -6.43
N PHE A 602 -23.98 -7.79 -6.72
CA PHE A 602 -23.73 -8.94 -7.57
C PHE A 602 -23.85 -10.26 -6.80
N ILE A 603 -23.25 -10.34 -5.60
CA ILE A 603 -23.15 -11.57 -4.80
C ILE A 603 -24.52 -12.02 -4.26
N ARG A 604 -25.49 -11.11 -4.07
CA ARG A 604 -26.88 -11.48 -3.74
C ARG A 604 -27.55 -12.32 -4.83
N LYS A 605 -27.21 -12.10 -6.11
CA LYS A 605 -27.74 -12.90 -7.20
C LYS A 605 -26.98 -14.21 -7.37
N TYR A 606 -25.66 -14.15 -7.22
CA TYR A 606 -24.77 -15.25 -7.52
C TYR A 606 -24.14 -15.83 -6.26
N TYR A 607 -24.48 -17.10 -5.96
CA TYR A 607 -23.75 -17.90 -5.00
C TYR A 607 -22.28 -17.90 -5.41
N SER A 608 -21.43 -17.45 -4.50
CA SER A 608 -20.04 -17.14 -4.80
C SER A 608 -19.12 -18.03 -3.97
N VAL A 609 -18.32 -18.84 -4.66
CA VAL A 609 -17.37 -19.79 -4.09
C VAL A 609 -15.96 -19.28 -4.32
N PHE A 610 -15.15 -19.30 -3.28
CA PHE A 610 -13.78 -18.82 -3.29
C PHE A 610 -12.85 -20.01 -3.03
N ASP A 611 -12.24 -20.52 -4.09
CA ASP A 611 -11.38 -21.70 -4.06
C ASP A 611 -9.92 -21.25 -4.04
N MET A 612 -9.36 -21.16 -2.83
CA MET A 612 -7.99 -20.73 -2.59
C MET A 612 -6.97 -21.77 -3.08
N GLY A 613 -7.34 -23.05 -3.06
CA GLY A 613 -6.48 -24.15 -3.47
C GLY A 613 -6.20 -24.13 -4.97
N ASN A 614 -7.25 -23.94 -5.78
CA ASN A 614 -7.15 -23.89 -7.23
C ASN A 614 -7.06 -22.46 -7.79
N ARG A 615 -7.07 -21.43 -6.94
CA ARG A 615 -7.00 -20.01 -7.31
C ARG A 615 -8.06 -19.63 -8.35
N ARG A 616 -9.33 -19.84 -7.99
CA ARG A 616 -10.48 -19.58 -8.85
C ARG A 616 -11.71 -19.18 -8.04
N ILE A 617 -12.67 -18.56 -8.72
CA ILE A 617 -13.99 -18.23 -8.16
C ILE A 617 -15.04 -19.09 -8.87
N GLY A 618 -15.95 -19.68 -8.10
CA GLY A 618 -17.11 -20.38 -8.63
C GLY A 618 -18.35 -19.51 -8.50
N LEU A 619 -19.12 -19.33 -9.57
CA LEU A 619 -20.37 -18.59 -9.57
C LEU A 619 -21.53 -19.47 -10.05
N ALA A 620 -22.63 -19.47 -9.30
CA ALA A 620 -23.89 -20.10 -9.68
C ALA A 620 -25.06 -19.21 -9.26
N LYS A 621 -26.25 -19.40 -9.82
CA LYS A 621 -27.43 -18.63 -9.39
C LYS A 621 -27.78 -19.02 -7.95
N ALA A 622 -27.85 -18.05 -7.05
CA ALA A 622 -28.20 -18.30 -5.65
C ALA A 622 -29.66 -18.77 -5.52
N ARG A 623 -29.90 -19.73 -4.62
CA ARG A 623 -31.23 -20.21 -4.29
C ARG A 623 -31.78 -19.44 -3.09
N HIS A 624 -32.80 -18.65 -3.32
CA HIS A 624 -33.52 -17.92 -2.27
C HIS A 624 -34.85 -18.63 -2.02
N SER A 625 -34.93 -19.38 -0.93
CA SER A 625 -36.11 -20.17 -0.52
C SER A 625 -37.10 -19.32 0.26
#